data_AF-A0A7R9VCP7-F1
#
_entry.id   AF-A0A7R9VCP7-F1
#
_cell.length_a   1.000
_cell.length_b   1.000
_cell.length_c   1.000
_cell.angle_alpha   90.00
_cell.angle_beta   90.00
_cell.angle_gamma   90.00
#
_symmetry.space_group_name_H-M   'P 1'
#
loop_
_entity.id
_entity.type
_entity.pdbx_description
1 polymer ?
#
loop_
_entity_poly.entity_id
_entity_poly.type
_entity_poly.pdbx_seq_one_letter_code
_entity_poly.pdbx_strand_id
1 'polypeptide(L)'
;GNNAVGEGRNDFADTSHSLRLMESCAVAIQLNEPLLLVGETGCGKTTILQRLASMSSRPLVVLNLSLQTDSTDLLGGYRPLEMRRAARDAYEEFVSVFCGSFSRTKNAEFLGYVARAYEGGKWTRLGKCFERAAGMGLKKMRELEKAGRNSISQSTFEEWSAFRQTSKRFERQRAAS
;
A
#
# COMPACT_ATOMS: atom_id res chain seq x y z
N GLY A 1 18.90 33.44 -14.07
CA GLY A 1 17.66 32.78 -14.49
C GLY A 1 17.57 32.89 -15.99
N ASN A 2 17.74 31.78 -16.70
CA ASN A 2 17.72 31.72 -18.17
C ASN A 2 17.07 30.40 -18.60
N ASN A 3 16.22 30.51 -19.64
CA ASN A 3 15.74 29.46 -20.56
C ASN A 3 14.85 28.35 -19.97
N ALA A 4 13.82 27.84 -20.63
CA ALA A 4 13.32 28.00 -21.99
C ALA A 4 11.79 27.80 -21.96
N VAL A 5 11.04 28.68 -22.62
CA VAL A 5 9.65 28.41 -22.97
C VAL A 5 9.69 27.32 -24.04
N GLY A 6 9.37 26.08 -23.67
CA GLY A 6 9.23 24.99 -24.61
C GLY A 6 8.01 25.24 -25.50
N GLU A 7 8.26 25.56 -26.76
CA GLU A 7 7.28 25.48 -27.84
C GLU A 7 6.67 24.07 -27.87
N GLY A 8 5.41 23.95 -27.44
CA GLY A 8 4.63 22.72 -27.53
C GLY A 8 3.65 22.78 -28.70
N ARG A 9 4.10 22.32 -29.88
CA ARG A 9 3.33 21.94 -31.09
C ARG A 9 1.82 22.24 -31.10
N ASN A 10 1.43 23.24 -31.91
CA ASN A 10 0.07 23.47 -32.43
C ASN A 10 -0.32 22.38 -33.45
N ASP A 11 -0.70 21.19 -33.00
CA ASP A 11 -1.14 20.10 -33.90
C ASP A 11 -2.62 19.74 -33.68
N PHE A 12 -3.47 20.76 -33.59
CA PHE A 12 -4.91 20.59 -33.49
C PHE A 12 -5.60 21.43 -34.57
N ALA A 13 -6.45 20.77 -35.37
CA ALA A 13 -7.24 21.43 -36.39
C ALA A 13 -8.46 22.12 -35.77
N ASP A 14 -8.47 23.45 -35.78
CA ASP A 14 -9.58 24.31 -35.31
C ASP A 14 -10.73 24.34 -36.33
N THR A 15 -11.34 23.18 -36.57
CA THR A 15 -12.55 23.06 -37.39
C THR A 15 -13.77 23.55 -36.63
N SER A 16 -14.81 24.00 -37.34
CA SER A 16 -16.06 24.43 -36.71
C SER A 16 -16.71 23.34 -35.86
N HIS A 17 -16.53 22.06 -36.22
CA HIS A 17 -17.05 20.94 -35.46
C HIS A 17 -16.29 20.72 -34.14
N SER A 18 -14.95 20.75 -34.19
CA SER A 18 -14.11 20.57 -33.00
C SER A 18 -14.26 21.72 -32.01
N LEU A 19 -14.45 22.95 -32.48
CA LEU A 19 -14.70 24.12 -31.64
C LEU A 19 -16.05 24.03 -30.90
N ARG A 20 -17.14 23.65 -31.59
CA ARG A 20 -18.46 23.48 -30.96
C ARG A 20 -18.46 22.38 -29.88
N LEU A 21 -17.76 21.27 -30.16
CA LEU A 21 -17.62 20.19 -29.19
C LEU A 21 -16.80 20.64 -27.97
N MET A 22 -15.70 21.36 -28.19
CA MET A 22 -14.88 21.93 -27.13
C MET A 22 -15.65 22.92 -26.25
N GLU A 23 -16.46 23.81 -26.86
CA GLU A 23 -17.35 24.75 -26.15
C GLU A 23 -18.36 24.00 -25.28
N SER A 24 -19.03 22.99 -25.85
CA SER A 24 -19.99 22.16 -25.10
C SER A 24 -19.32 21.45 -23.91
N CYS A 25 -18.10 20.93 -24.12
CA CYS A 25 -17.32 20.34 -23.05
C CYS A 25 -16.94 21.36 -21.96
N ALA A 26 -16.56 22.57 -22.35
CA ALA A 26 -16.20 23.63 -21.42
C ALA A 26 -17.37 24.03 -20.53
N VAL A 27 -18.58 24.17 -21.10
CA VAL A 27 -19.81 24.49 -20.36
C VAL A 27 -20.14 23.41 -19.34
N ALA A 28 -20.14 22.14 -19.72
CA ALA A 28 -20.45 21.05 -18.78
C ALA A 28 -19.42 20.95 -17.65
N ILE A 29 -18.12 21.16 -17.95
CA ILE A 29 -17.07 21.23 -16.94
C ILE A 29 -17.31 22.41 -15.97
N GLN A 30 -17.79 23.56 -16.47
CA GLN A 30 -18.13 24.71 -15.63
C GLN A 30 -19.33 24.41 -14.71
N LEU A 31 -20.29 23.60 -15.19
CA LEU A 31 -21.47 23.19 -14.43
C LEU A 31 -21.23 21.95 -13.53
N ASN A 32 -20.03 21.39 -13.51
CA ASN A 32 -19.71 20.11 -12.86
C ASN A 32 -20.61 18.96 -13.31
N GLU A 33 -21.02 18.96 -14.59
CA GLU A 33 -21.83 17.89 -15.17
C GLU A 33 -20.95 16.81 -15.79
N PRO A 34 -21.20 15.51 -15.49
CA PRO A 34 -20.45 14.41 -16.09
C PRO A 34 -20.75 14.28 -17.59
N LEU A 35 -19.70 14.08 -18.39
CA LEU A 35 -19.80 13.97 -19.85
C LEU A 35 -19.40 12.59 -20.36
N LEU A 36 -20.15 12.11 -21.36
CA LEU A 36 -19.83 10.92 -22.14
C LEU A 36 -19.72 11.32 -23.62
N LEU A 37 -18.51 11.23 -24.18
CA LEU A 37 -18.25 11.54 -25.59
C LEU A 37 -18.22 10.25 -26.42
N VAL A 38 -19.20 10.06 -27.30
CA VAL A 38 -19.34 8.87 -28.16
C VAL A 38 -19.14 9.25 -29.64
N GLY A 39 -18.47 8.38 -30.39
CA GLY A 39 -18.33 8.49 -31.85
C GLY A 39 -17.15 7.65 -32.35
N GLU A 40 -16.90 7.63 -33.66
CA GLU A 40 -15.83 6.83 -34.27
C GLU A 40 -14.44 7.10 -33.66
N THR A 41 -13.60 6.07 -33.60
CA THR A 41 -12.22 6.23 -33.14
C THR A 41 -11.45 7.10 -34.13
N GLY A 42 -10.52 7.92 -33.62
CA GLY A 42 -9.73 8.82 -34.48
C GLY A 42 -10.35 10.20 -34.77
N CYS A 43 -11.60 10.48 -34.38
CA CYS A 43 -12.21 11.82 -34.57
C CYS A 43 -11.72 12.90 -33.56
N GLY A 44 -10.60 12.69 -32.86
CA GLY A 44 -10.00 13.71 -32.00
C GLY A 44 -10.71 14.01 -30.66
N LYS A 45 -11.67 13.17 -30.21
CA LYS A 45 -12.39 13.35 -28.92
C LYS A 45 -11.44 13.51 -27.73
N THR A 46 -10.44 12.63 -27.62
CA THR A 46 -9.41 12.68 -26.56
C THR A 46 -8.53 13.93 -26.71
N THR A 47 -8.18 14.29 -27.94
CA THR A 47 -7.36 15.46 -28.25
C THR A 47 -8.06 16.76 -27.84
N ILE A 48 -9.38 16.85 -27.99
CA ILE A 48 -10.19 18.00 -27.54
C ILE A 48 -10.09 18.16 -26.02
N LEU A 49 -10.25 17.08 -25.26
CA LEU A 49 -10.15 17.13 -23.79
C LEU A 49 -8.75 17.50 -23.31
N GLN A 50 -7.71 16.97 -23.96
CA GLN A 50 -6.31 17.35 -23.68
C GLN A 50 -6.06 18.84 -23.93
N ARG A 51 -6.59 19.39 -25.04
CA ARG A 51 -6.47 20.82 -25.35
C ARG A 51 -7.26 21.69 -24.37
N LEU A 52 -8.46 21.28 -23.99
CA LEU A 52 -9.27 22.02 -23.02
C LEU A 52 -8.62 22.07 -21.63
N ALA A 53 -8.01 20.96 -21.21
CA ALA A 53 -7.27 20.89 -19.95
C ALA A 53 -6.04 21.79 -19.96
N SER A 54 -5.26 21.81 -21.06
CA SER A 54 -4.10 22.69 -21.20
C SER A 54 -4.49 24.17 -21.22
N MET A 55 -5.55 24.55 -21.94
CA MET A 55 -6.08 25.91 -21.96
C MET A 55 -6.59 26.35 -20.58
N SER A 56 -7.21 25.44 -19.83
CA SER A 56 -7.74 25.71 -18.48
C SER A 56 -6.68 25.66 -17.38
N SER A 57 -5.42 25.33 -17.72
CA SER A 57 -4.35 25.04 -16.74
C SER A 57 -4.76 24.03 -15.66
N ARG A 58 -5.59 23.05 -16.04
CA ARG A 58 -6.07 21.99 -15.15
C ARG A 58 -5.36 20.67 -15.46
N PRO A 59 -4.98 19.88 -14.44
CA PRO A 59 -4.43 18.55 -14.68
C PRO A 59 -5.51 17.65 -15.30
N LEU A 60 -5.16 16.95 -16.37
CA LEU A 60 -5.99 15.89 -16.96
C LEU A 60 -5.47 14.54 -16.51
N VAL A 61 -6.33 13.77 -15.83
CA VAL A 61 -6.06 12.38 -15.48
C VAL A 61 -6.74 11.50 -16.51
N VAL A 62 -5.96 10.67 -17.21
CA VAL A 62 -6.48 9.70 -18.17
C VAL A 62 -6.40 8.32 -17.54
N LEU A 63 -7.55 7.67 -17.41
CA LEU A 63 -7.64 6.30 -16.94
C LEU A 63 -8.23 5.43 -18.05
N ASN A 64 -7.45 4.46 -18.52
CA ASN A 64 -7.88 3.53 -19.55
C ASN A 64 -8.70 2.42 -18.90
N LEU A 65 -9.98 2.32 -19.26
CA LEU A 65 -10.88 1.27 -18.81
C LEU A 65 -10.92 0.16 -19.87
N SER A 66 -10.67 -1.06 -19.45
CA SER A 66 -10.77 -2.26 -20.27
C SER A 66 -11.68 -3.30 -19.60
N LEU A 67 -12.04 -4.36 -20.32
CA LEU A 67 -12.73 -5.52 -19.73
C LEU A 67 -11.94 -6.22 -18.62
N GLN A 68 -10.63 -5.97 -18.53
CA GLN A 68 -9.77 -6.45 -17.45
C GLN A 68 -9.62 -5.44 -16.30
N THR A 69 -10.17 -4.23 -16.44
CA THR A 69 -10.12 -3.22 -15.38
C THR A 69 -11.21 -3.54 -14.36
N ASP A 70 -10.78 -3.95 -13.17
CA ASP A 70 -11.68 -4.37 -12.10
C ASP A 70 -12.00 -3.20 -11.15
N SER A 71 -13.07 -3.36 -10.36
CA SER A 71 -13.44 -2.38 -9.31
C SER A 71 -12.31 -2.14 -8.30
N THR A 72 -11.39 -3.10 -8.14
CA THR A 72 -10.18 -3.02 -7.34
C THR A 72 -9.11 -2.10 -7.92
N ASP A 73 -9.06 -1.89 -9.23
CA ASP A 73 -8.14 -0.92 -9.86
C ASP A 73 -8.60 0.52 -9.62
N LEU A 74 -9.92 0.71 -9.46
CA LEU A 74 -10.55 2.02 -9.27
C LEU A 74 -10.71 2.41 -7.80
N LEU A 75 -11.11 1.45 -6.96
CA LEU A 75 -11.42 1.68 -5.55
C LEU A 75 -10.29 1.22 -4.61
N GLY A 76 -9.30 0.49 -5.14
CA GLY A 76 -8.25 -0.15 -4.37
C GLY A 76 -8.65 -1.55 -3.91
N GLY A 77 -8.05 -2.56 -4.51
CA GLY A 77 -8.07 -3.94 -4.02
C GLY A 77 -6.74 -4.33 -3.37
N TYR A 78 -6.83 -5.29 -2.46
CA TYR A 78 -5.70 -5.78 -1.70
C TYR A 78 -4.60 -6.38 -2.59
N ARG A 79 -3.38 -5.83 -2.56
CA ARG A 79 -2.20 -6.39 -3.26
C ARG A 79 -1.37 -7.27 -2.31
N PRO A 80 -1.20 -8.58 -2.58
CA PRO A 80 -0.41 -9.53 -1.78
C PRO A 80 1.05 -9.12 -1.48
N LEU A 81 1.61 -8.20 -2.27
CA LEU A 81 2.93 -7.60 -2.05
C LEU A 81 3.01 -6.83 -0.73
N GLU A 82 1.92 -6.20 -0.29
CA GLU A 82 1.88 -5.52 1.01
C GLU A 82 1.89 -6.53 2.15
N MET A 83 1.18 -7.65 2.00
CA MET A 83 1.15 -8.68 3.03
C MET A 83 2.51 -9.29 3.31
N ARG A 84 3.24 -9.63 2.24
CA ARG A 84 4.56 -10.26 2.36
C ARG A 84 5.59 -9.30 2.93
N ARG A 85 5.47 -7.99 2.65
CA ARG A 85 6.31 -6.95 3.28
C ARG A 85 6.00 -6.85 4.78
N ALA A 86 4.73 -6.71 5.15
CA ALA A 86 4.33 -6.70 6.56
C ALA A 86 4.74 -7.97 7.31
N ALA A 87 4.64 -9.14 6.66
CA ALA A 87 5.08 -10.41 7.21
C ALA A 87 6.59 -10.44 7.45
N ARG A 88 7.38 -9.88 6.52
CA ARG A 88 8.83 -9.80 6.62
C ARG A 88 9.24 -8.95 7.82
N ASP A 89 8.71 -7.73 7.93
CA ASP A 89 9.05 -6.81 9.02
C ASP A 89 8.78 -7.46 10.38
N ALA A 90 7.59 -8.07 10.54
CA ALA A 90 7.23 -8.80 11.76
C ALA A 90 8.09 -10.05 11.99
N TYR A 91 8.48 -10.77 10.93
CA TYR A 91 9.31 -11.97 11.05
C TYR A 91 10.76 -11.65 11.44
N GLU A 92 11.36 -10.61 10.86
CA GLU A 92 12.72 -10.16 11.19
C GLU A 92 12.79 -9.68 12.64
N GLU A 93 11.79 -8.89 13.08
CA GLU A 93 11.66 -8.47 14.47
C GLU A 93 11.45 -9.66 15.42
N PHE A 94 10.57 -10.60 15.06
CA PHE A 94 10.38 -11.84 15.82
C PHE A 94 11.70 -12.59 16.02
N VAL A 95 12.45 -12.83 14.95
CA VAL A 95 13.71 -13.59 15.03
C VAL A 95 14.71 -12.87 15.92
N SER A 96 14.82 -11.54 15.79
CA SER A 96 15.71 -10.71 16.61
C SER A 96 15.38 -10.84 18.10
N VAL A 97 14.14 -10.50 18.48
CA VAL A 97 13.72 -10.44 19.90
C VAL A 97 13.63 -11.84 20.52
N PHE A 98 13.10 -12.82 19.77
CA PHE A 98 12.95 -14.18 20.27
C PHE A 98 14.31 -14.86 20.47
N CYS A 99 15.25 -14.73 19.54
CA CYS A 99 16.58 -15.32 19.70
C CYS A 99 17.44 -14.58 20.73
N GLY A 100 17.22 -13.28 20.93
CA GLY A 100 17.87 -12.52 22.02
C GLY A 100 17.36 -12.94 23.41
N SER A 101 16.09 -13.35 23.51
CA SER A 101 15.43 -13.65 24.79
C SER A 101 15.35 -15.13 25.14
N PHE A 102 15.36 -16.02 24.15
CA PHE A 102 15.14 -17.45 24.29
C PHE A 102 16.23 -18.26 23.59
N SER A 103 16.59 -19.40 24.18
CA SER A 103 17.58 -20.31 23.60
C SER A 103 17.06 -20.90 22.28
N ARG A 104 17.87 -20.76 21.22
CA ARG A 104 17.57 -21.30 19.89
C ARG A 104 17.45 -22.82 19.87
N THR A 105 18.35 -23.52 20.56
CA THR A 105 18.36 -24.99 20.58
C THR A 105 17.12 -25.57 21.24
N LYS A 106 16.67 -24.97 22.36
CA LYS A 106 15.43 -25.38 23.04
C LYS A 106 14.15 -25.05 22.27
N ASN A 107 14.21 -24.13 21.30
CA ASN A 107 13.05 -23.67 20.54
C ASN A 107 13.18 -23.95 19.03
N ALA A 108 14.07 -24.87 18.63
CA ALA A 108 14.39 -25.13 17.23
C ALA A 108 13.15 -25.59 16.43
N GLU A 109 12.31 -26.45 17.01
CA GLU A 109 11.06 -26.88 16.37
C GLU A 109 10.08 -25.71 16.15
N PHE A 110 9.94 -24.83 17.15
CA PHE A 110 9.06 -23.67 17.05
C PHE A 110 9.58 -22.70 15.99
N LEU A 111 10.87 -22.36 16.01
CA LEU A 111 11.50 -21.50 15.00
C LEU A 111 11.35 -22.09 13.59
N GLY A 112 11.55 -23.40 13.43
CA GLY A 112 11.34 -24.10 12.17
C GLY A 112 9.87 -24.15 11.73
N TYR A 113 8.91 -24.17 12.68
CA TYR A 113 7.50 -24.05 12.38
C TYR A 113 7.13 -22.65 11.89
N VAL A 114 7.63 -21.60 12.55
CA VAL A 114 7.41 -20.20 12.15
C VAL A 114 8.04 -19.91 10.78
N ALA A 115 9.27 -20.36 10.53
CA ALA A 115 9.96 -20.21 9.25
C ALA A 115 9.16 -20.84 8.09
N ARG A 116 8.72 -22.09 8.24
CA ARG A 116 7.89 -22.78 7.24
C ARG A 116 6.54 -22.09 7.01
N ALA A 117 5.98 -21.45 8.04
CA ALA A 117 4.75 -20.68 7.90
C ALA A 117 4.98 -19.39 7.09
N TYR A 118 6.11 -18.71 7.31
CA TYR A 118 6.51 -17.51 6.56
C TYR A 118 6.82 -17.83 5.09
N GLU A 119 7.68 -18.82 4.82
CA GLU A 119 8.05 -19.25 3.47
C GLU A 119 6.83 -19.73 2.67
N GLY A 120 5.98 -20.53 3.32
CA GLY A 120 4.76 -21.07 2.71
C GLY A 120 3.60 -20.08 2.60
N GLY A 121 3.79 -18.80 2.96
CA GLY A 121 2.76 -17.78 2.86
C GLY A 121 1.53 -17.98 3.76
N LYS A 122 1.67 -18.75 4.84
CA LYS A 122 0.56 -19.16 5.73
C LYS A 122 0.30 -18.08 6.78
N TRP A 123 -0.20 -16.93 6.35
CA TRP A 123 -0.30 -15.72 7.18
C TRP A 123 -1.14 -15.86 8.45
N THR A 124 -2.25 -16.58 8.39
CA THR A 124 -3.09 -16.87 9.57
C THR A 124 -2.34 -17.66 10.64
N ARG A 125 -1.51 -18.62 10.22
CA ARG A 125 -0.68 -19.41 11.13
C ARG A 125 0.48 -18.57 11.67
N LEU A 126 1.08 -17.76 10.81
CA LEU A 126 2.17 -16.85 11.17
C LEU A 126 1.73 -15.85 12.25
N GLY A 127 0.56 -15.21 12.08
CA GLY A 127 -0.01 -14.28 13.06
C GLY A 127 -0.22 -14.92 14.44
N LYS A 128 -0.79 -16.13 14.49
CA LYS A 128 -0.95 -16.90 15.74
C LYS A 128 0.38 -17.22 16.41
N CYS A 129 1.43 -17.49 15.63
CA CYS A 129 2.76 -17.74 16.16
C CYS A 129 3.36 -16.48 16.80
N PHE A 130 3.23 -15.33 16.15
CA PHE A 130 3.69 -14.05 16.68
C PHE A 130 2.97 -13.66 17.97
N GLU A 131 1.65 -13.85 18.02
CA GLU A 131 0.87 -13.57 19.23
C GLU A 131 1.31 -14.45 20.41
N ARG A 132 1.50 -15.75 20.16
CA ARG A 132 2.01 -16.68 21.17
C ARG A 132 3.42 -16.30 21.62
N ALA A 133 4.31 -15.96 20.69
CA ALA A 133 5.67 -15.52 21.00
C ALA A 133 5.69 -14.24 21.85
N ALA A 134 4.91 -13.23 21.48
CA ALA A 134 4.77 -11.98 22.23
C ALA A 134 4.23 -12.23 23.64
N GLY A 135 3.24 -13.12 23.79
CA GLY A 135 2.71 -13.51 25.10
C GLY A 135 3.76 -14.17 25.99
N MET A 136 4.54 -15.10 25.44
CA MET A 136 5.63 -15.77 26.17
C MET A 136 6.74 -14.80 26.59
N GLY A 137 7.17 -13.93 25.66
CA GLY A 137 8.20 -12.93 25.92
C GLY A 137 7.82 -11.97 27.04
N LEU A 138 6.64 -11.35 26.95
CA LEU A 138 6.15 -10.41 27.97
C LEU A 138 5.95 -11.06 29.34
N LYS A 139 5.50 -12.33 29.39
CA LYS A 139 5.36 -13.06 30.66
C LYS A 139 6.74 -13.28 31.31
N LYS A 140 7.70 -13.78 30.53
CA LYS A 140 9.07 -14.03 30.99
C LYS A 140 9.75 -12.75 31.49
N MET A 141 9.55 -11.62 30.80
CA MET A 141 10.13 -10.34 31.23
C MET A 141 9.56 -9.85 32.56
N ARG A 142 8.24 -10.02 32.78
CA ARG A 142 7.59 -9.70 34.06
C ARG A 142 8.11 -10.56 35.21
N GLU A 143 8.46 -11.81 34.94
CA GLU A 143 9.08 -12.71 35.93
C GLU A 143 10.51 -12.27 36.27
N LEU A 144 11.29 -11.83 35.28
CA LEU A 144 12.66 -11.33 35.47
C LEU A 144 12.73 -9.98 36.21
N GLU A 145 11.77 -9.09 35.96
CA GLU A 145 11.61 -7.82 36.66
C GLU A 145 11.34 -8.05 38.16
N LYS A 146 10.41 -8.95 38.50
CA LYS A 146 10.14 -9.35 39.89
C LYS A 146 11.35 -9.98 40.58
N ALA A 147 12.28 -10.56 39.82
CA ALA A 147 13.51 -11.15 40.33
C ALA A 147 14.66 -10.13 40.54
N GLY A 148 14.40 -8.83 40.35
CA GLY A 148 15.35 -7.75 40.71
C GLY A 148 16.48 -7.48 39.70
N ARG A 149 16.35 -7.92 38.45
CA ARG A 149 17.36 -7.72 37.38
C ARG A 149 17.04 -6.52 36.48
N ASN A 150 17.01 -5.31 37.06
CA ASN A 150 16.31 -4.16 36.47
C ASN A 150 16.84 -3.58 35.14
N SER A 151 18.16 -3.54 34.88
CA SER A 151 18.68 -2.78 33.73
C SER A 151 18.55 -3.49 32.38
N ILE A 152 18.75 -4.81 32.35
CA ILE A 152 18.63 -5.64 31.13
C ILE A 152 17.17 -6.03 30.87
N SER A 153 16.35 -6.18 31.93
CA SER A 153 14.94 -6.54 31.76
C SER A 153 14.12 -5.44 31.10
N GLN A 154 14.47 -4.16 31.33
CA GLN A 154 13.71 -3.03 30.83
C GLN A 154 13.87 -2.85 29.30
N SER A 155 15.09 -2.90 28.77
CA SER A 155 15.33 -2.78 27.32
C SER A 155 14.69 -3.92 26.53
N THR A 156 14.81 -5.15 27.02
CA THR A 156 14.21 -6.30 26.33
C THR A 156 12.69 -6.34 26.50
N PHE A 157 12.13 -5.77 27.57
CA PHE A 157 10.68 -5.57 27.70
C PHE A 157 10.13 -4.59 26.65
N GLU A 158 10.85 -3.50 26.39
CA GLU A 158 10.50 -2.54 25.34
C GLU A 158 10.52 -3.20 23.96
N GLU A 159 11.54 -4.01 23.65
CA GLU A 159 11.61 -4.81 22.42
C GLU A 159 10.42 -5.76 22.26
N TRP A 160 10.02 -6.47 23.33
CA TRP A 160 8.82 -7.34 23.29
C TRP A 160 7.51 -6.56 23.15
N SER A 161 7.45 -5.36 23.72
CA SER A 161 6.29 -4.47 23.58
C SER A 161 6.16 -3.95 22.15
N ALA A 162 7.28 -3.51 21.55
CA ALA A 162 7.37 -3.11 20.15
C ALA A 162 6.93 -4.26 19.23
N PHE A 163 7.50 -5.45 19.42
CA PHE A 163 7.15 -6.63 18.64
C PHE A 163 5.66 -6.98 18.74
N ARG A 164 5.04 -6.82 19.92
CA ARG A 164 3.60 -7.03 20.09
C ARG A 164 2.77 -6.01 19.29
N GLN A 165 3.22 -4.76 19.19
CA GLN A 165 2.57 -3.76 18.36
C GLN A 165 2.69 -4.11 16.87
N THR A 166 3.88 -4.50 16.42
CA THR A 166 4.12 -4.95 15.04
C THR A 166 3.27 -6.18 14.70
N SER A 167 3.20 -7.17 15.58
CA SER A 167 2.34 -8.34 15.42
C SER A 167 0.86 -7.97 15.32
N LYS A 168 0.37 -7.03 16.15
CA LYS A 168 -1.01 -6.53 16.05
C LYS A 168 -1.25 -5.78 14.74
N ARG A 169 -0.28 -5.00 14.27
CA ARG A 169 -0.36 -4.28 12.99
C ARG A 169 -0.45 -5.26 11.84
N PHE A 170 0.41 -6.29 11.83
CA PHE A 170 0.37 -7.39 10.87
C PHE A 170 -1.01 -8.07 10.86
N GLU A 171 -1.58 -8.37 12.02
CA GLU A 171 -2.88 -9.03 12.13
C GLU A 171 -4.04 -8.13 11.64
N ARG A 172 -3.99 -6.83 11.93
CA ARG A 172 -4.94 -5.85 11.40
C ARG A 172 -4.85 -5.73 9.89
N GLN A 173 -3.63 -5.67 9.35
CA GLN A 173 -3.41 -5.64 7.90
C GLN A 173 -3.97 -6.91 7.27
N ARG A 174 -3.65 -8.09 7.82
CA ARG A 174 -4.17 -9.39 7.40
C ARG A 174 -5.71 -9.47 7.43
N ALA A 175 -6.36 -8.91 8.44
CA ALA A 175 -7.82 -8.94 8.57
C ALA A 175 -8.52 -7.97 7.61
N ALA A 176 -7.83 -6.93 7.17
CA ALA A 176 -8.28 -6.00 6.14
C ALA A 176 -7.92 -6.48 4.71
N SER A 177 -7.31 -7.67 4.59
CA SER A 177 -6.87 -8.32 3.35
C SER A 177 -7.84 -9.38 2.90
#